data_AF-A0A519UGR3-F1
#
_entry.id   AF-A0A519UGR3-F1
#
_cell.length_a   1.000
_cell.length_b   1.000
_cell.length_c   1.000
_cell.angle_alpha   90.00
_cell.angle_beta   90.00
_cell.angle_gamma   90.00
#
_symmetry.space_group_name_H-M   'P 1'
#
loop_
_entity.id
_entity.type
_entity.pdbx_description
1 polymer ?
#
loop_
_entity_poly.entity_id
_entity_poly.type
_entity_poly.pdbx_seq_one_letter_code
_entity_poly.pdbx_strand_id
1 'polypeptide(L)'
;PRFSETTEFGGTYVATKVGPFGNLRLKWRNPFGGAEVLELSARAGVEGQLARLDASQEPSAYYTVQYGASAALLVPQVLAPFGIGNFLRNYQPRTRFSISNTFTSTPYYTRSNTEATFDYLWQKSVYQQFVFTPVDIGIVSVPFVSQVYQNRLDTLRLLQGSPLYQSFRPVYEPSFSFTSLFNSNDINQTRASAHYLRLFVEVGGLTRGLYRDAGWFKDTDLSVYNFAKIAVDYRRYYRTSPNTYLAWRLNGGAVAALTPTQPADATISQYILPYDKYFFAGGSNSVRAWAPRRLGIGSYATRQFQRSTGKFDGPRDYVTEQPGNVLPSHWRWRRRR
;
A
#
# COMPACT_ATOMS: atom_id res chain seq x y z
N PRO A 1 30.35 -6.58 -11.68
CA PRO A 1 30.54 -6.67 -10.21
C PRO A 1 29.58 -7.67 -9.54
N ARG A 2 30.13 -8.67 -8.84
CA ARG A 2 29.39 -9.69 -8.07
C ARG A 2 28.64 -9.08 -6.89
N PHE A 3 29.26 -8.12 -6.22
CA PHE A 3 28.67 -7.35 -5.13
C PHE A 3 28.52 -5.89 -5.57
N SER A 4 27.45 -5.25 -5.12
CA SER A 4 27.22 -3.82 -5.31
C SER A 4 26.58 -3.29 -4.04
N GLU A 5 27.11 -2.17 -3.55
CA GLU A 5 26.59 -1.45 -2.42
C GLU A 5 26.13 -0.06 -2.88
N THR A 6 25.03 0.42 -2.29
CA THR A 6 24.57 1.79 -2.45
C THR A 6 24.15 2.29 -1.08
N THR A 7 24.84 3.32 -0.62
CA THR A 7 24.62 3.93 0.69
C THR A 7 24.31 5.40 0.47
N GLU A 8 23.20 5.86 1.03
CA GLU A 8 22.71 7.22 0.92
C GLU A 8 22.41 7.75 2.32
N PHE A 9 22.91 8.93 2.63
CA PHE A 9 22.59 9.66 3.85
C PHE A 9 22.04 11.02 3.47
N GLY A 10 21.03 11.48 4.19
CA GLY A 10 20.41 12.76 3.92
C GLY A 10 19.66 13.32 5.12
N GLY A 11 19.08 14.49 4.92
CA GLY A 11 18.27 15.17 5.91
C GLY A 11 17.01 15.73 5.28
N THR A 12 15.91 15.68 6.03
CA THR A 12 14.65 16.34 5.69
C THR A 12 14.42 17.50 6.64
N TYR A 13 13.71 18.54 6.19
CA TYR A 13 13.20 19.59 7.06
C TYR A 13 11.70 19.72 6.85
N VAL A 14 10.93 19.15 7.76
CA VAL A 14 9.47 19.07 7.69
C VAL A 14 8.91 19.43 9.06
N ALA A 15 7.79 20.14 9.12
CA ALA A 15 7.14 20.51 10.39
C ALA A 15 8.11 21.23 11.35
N THR A 16 8.94 22.16 10.85
CA THR A 16 9.99 22.87 11.61
C THR A 16 11.02 21.97 12.32
N LYS A 17 11.13 20.71 11.90
CA LYS A 17 12.02 19.71 12.49
C LYS A 17 12.96 19.17 11.44
N VAL A 18 14.24 19.08 11.79
CA VAL A 18 15.26 18.42 10.98
C VAL A 18 15.20 16.92 11.25
N GLY A 19 15.21 16.13 10.20
CA GLY A 19 15.07 14.68 10.25
C GLY A 19 16.14 13.97 9.43
N PRO A 20 17.21 13.44 10.04
CA PRO A 20 18.21 12.67 9.32
C PRO A 20 17.64 11.32 8.87
N PHE A 21 18.12 10.82 7.73
CA PHE A 21 17.84 9.47 7.27
C PHE A 21 19.07 8.84 6.62
N GLY A 22 19.10 7.51 6.63
CA GLY A 22 20.08 6.69 5.94
C GLY A 22 19.40 5.52 5.23
N ASN A 23 19.86 5.22 4.02
CA ASN A 23 19.45 4.07 3.22
C ASN A 23 20.71 3.27 2.85
N LEU A 24 20.66 1.96 3.10
CA LEU A 24 21.67 1.00 2.67
C LEU A 24 21.00 -0.02 1.75
N ARG A 25 21.61 -0.29 0.60
CA ARG A 25 21.19 -1.35 -0.33
C ARG A 25 22.41 -2.17 -0.74
N LEU A 26 22.37 -3.45 -0.44
CA LEU A 26 23.36 -4.44 -0.83
C LEU A 26 22.75 -5.36 -1.88
N LYS A 27 23.49 -5.59 -2.97
CA LYS A 27 23.11 -6.47 -4.06
C LYS A 27 24.21 -7.49 -4.30
N TRP A 28 23.90 -8.75 -4.03
CA TRP A 28 24.78 -9.89 -4.28
C TRP A 28 24.24 -10.69 -5.47
N ARG A 29 24.99 -10.66 -6.57
CA ARG A 29 24.74 -11.47 -7.77
C ARG A 29 25.43 -12.82 -7.65
N ASN A 30 24.74 -13.87 -8.05
CA ASN A 30 25.16 -15.26 -8.02
C ASN A 30 25.64 -15.74 -6.62
N PRO A 31 24.80 -15.63 -5.56
CA PRO A 31 25.13 -16.17 -4.24
C PRO A 31 25.21 -17.70 -4.22
N PHE A 32 24.38 -18.41 -5.00
CA PHE A 32 24.27 -19.88 -4.98
C PHE A 32 24.77 -20.55 -6.27
N GLY A 33 25.21 -19.79 -7.27
CA GLY A 33 25.79 -20.33 -8.51
C GLY A 33 24.80 -20.43 -9.68
N GLY A 34 23.50 -20.21 -9.46
CA GLY A 34 22.44 -20.27 -10.48
C GLY A 34 21.99 -18.91 -11.02
N ALA A 35 22.88 -17.92 -11.04
CA ALA A 35 22.62 -16.54 -11.48
C ALA A 35 21.52 -15.82 -10.67
N GLU A 36 21.36 -16.18 -9.39
CA GLU A 36 20.42 -15.55 -8.49
C GLU A 36 20.87 -14.13 -8.14
N VAL A 37 19.95 -13.31 -7.68
CA VAL A 37 20.26 -11.97 -7.15
C VAL A 37 19.61 -11.83 -5.79
N LEU A 38 20.43 -11.73 -4.76
CA LEU A 38 19.99 -11.37 -3.42
C LEU A 38 20.13 -9.86 -3.24
N GLU A 39 19.04 -9.21 -2.87
CA GLU A 39 19.00 -7.79 -2.54
C GLU A 39 18.60 -7.63 -1.07
N LEU A 40 19.47 -6.99 -0.29
CA LEU A 40 19.20 -6.60 1.09
C LEU A 40 19.10 -5.07 1.12
N SER A 41 18.08 -4.54 1.78
CA SER A 41 18.02 -3.10 2.04
C SER A 41 17.57 -2.79 3.45
N ALA A 42 18.17 -1.76 4.00
CA ALA A 42 17.82 -1.19 5.29
C ALA A 42 17.66 0.32 5.14
N ARG A 43 16.64 0.87 5.79
CA ARG A 43 16.39 2.31 5.89
C ARG A 43 16.14 2.64 7.35
N ALA A 44 16.71 3.72 7.82
CA ALA A 44 16.38 4.30 9.12
C ALA A 44 16.30 5.81 8.98
N GLY A 45 15.34 6.43 9.67
CA GLY A 45 15.20 7.88 9.62
C GLY A 45 14.32 8.41 10.72
N VAL A 46 14.53 9.69 11.01
CA VAL A 46 13.67 10.49 11.86
C VAL A 46 13.06 11.57 10.98
N GLU A 47 11.76 11.79 11.09
CA GLU A 47 11.05 12.80 10.29
C GLU A 47 10.17 13.66 11.20
N GLY A 48 10.06 14.95 10.88
CA GLY A 48 9.13 15.85 11.52
C GLY A 48 7.72 15.69 10.96
N GLN A 49 6.72 15.59 11.82
CA GLN A 49 5.32 15.50 11.41
C GLN A 49 4.47 16.48 12.21
N LEU A 50 3.50 17.11 11.52
CA LEU A 50 2.47 17.92 12.17
C LEU A 50 1.31 17.02 12.59
N ALA A 51 0.97 17.00 13.87
CA ALA A 51 -0.30 16.48 14.35
C ALA A 51 -1.20 17.64 14.71
N ARG A 52 -2.48 17.49 14.36
CA ARG A 52 -3.55 18.29 14.94
C ARG A 52 -4.55 17.33 15.55
N LEU A 53 -4.47 17.18 16.87
CA LEU A 53 -5.35 16.29 17.64
C LEU A 53 -6.75 16.88 17.80
N ASP A 54 -6.87 18.21 17.77
CA ASP A 54 -8.15 18.91 17.82
C ASP A 54 -8.19 20.12 16.89
N ALA A 55 -9.37 20.42 16.32
CA ALA A 55 -9.55 21.53 15.38
C ALA A 55 -9.35 22.91 16.04
N SER A 56 -9.46 22.98 17.37
CA SER A 56 -9.28 24.18 18.19
C SER A 56 -7.86 24.36 18.75
N GLN A 57 -6.94 23.41 18.51
CA GLN A 57 -5.55 23.52 18.94
C GLN A 57 -4.62 23.76 17.76
N GLU A 58 -3.59 24.57 18.00
CA GLU A 58 -2.52 24.78 17.04
C GLU A 58 -1.82 23.44 16.71
N PRO A 59 -1.49 23.19 15.43
CA PRO A 59 -0.77 21.98 15.05
C PRO A 59 0.57 21.88 15.79
N SER A 60 0.80 20.79 16.51
CA SER A 60 2.07 20.54 17.18
C SER A 60 2.95 19.66 16.31
N ALA A 61 4.23 20.03 16.21
CA ALA A 61 5.23 19.25 15.50
C ALA A 61 5.82 18.19 16.44
N TYR A 62 5.88 16.94 16.02
CA TYR A 62 6.53 15.85 16.74
C TYR A 62 7.48 15.07 15.83
N TYR A 63 8.35 14.25 16.43
CA TYR A 63 9.26 13.38 15.71
C TYR A 63 8.63 12.01 15.50
N THR A 64 8.74 11.50 14.28
CA THR A 64 8.39 10.14 13.90
C THR A 64 9.68 9.40 13.56
N VAL A 65 9.91 8.26 14.19
CA VAL A 65 11.05 7.38 13.89
C VAL A 65 10.58 6.25 12.99
N GLN A 66 11.29 6.02 11.89
CA GLN A 66 10.98 4.96 10.94
C GLN A 66 12.21 4.11 10.70
N TYR A 67 12.03 2.80 10.71
CA TYR A 67 13.02 1.87 10.16
C TYR A 67 12.34 0.86 9.25
N GLY A 68 13.06 0.43 8.23
CA GLY A 68 12.60 -0.57 7.27
C GLY A 68 13.74 -1.49 6.91
N ALA A 69 13.50 -2.79 6.91
CA ALA A 69 14.45 -3.79 6.44
C ALA A 69 13.75 -4.70 5.45
N SER A 70 14.45 -5.10 4.39
CA SER A 70 13.92 -6.05 3.42
C SER A 70 15.00 -6.92 2.82
N ALA A 71 14.66 -8.18 2.57
CA ALA A 71 15.46 -9.11 1.80
C ALA A 71 14.64 -9.62 0.63
N ALA A 72 15.24 -9.67 -0.56
CA ALA A 72 14.61 -10.22 -1.76
C ALA A 72 15.59 -11.12 -2.50
N LEU A 73 15.20 -12.36 -2.75
CA LEU A 73 15.94 -13.32 -3.56
C LEU A 73 15.23 -13.50 -4.90
N LEU A 74 15.90 -13.13 -5.98
CA LEU A 74 15.44 -13.35 -7.35
C LEU A 74 16.19 -14.54 -7.94
N VAL A 75 15.46 -15.58 -8.32
CA VAL A 75 15.97 -16.77 -9.00
C VAL A 75 15.53 -16.70 -10.47
N PRO A 76 16.44 -16.82 -11.46
CA PRO A 76 16.13 -16.65 -12.88
C PRO A 76 15.46 -17.88 -13.53
N GLN A 77 14.71 -18.65 -12.74
CA GLN A 77 13.93 -19.80 -13.19
C GLN A 77 12.63 -19.89 -12.40
N VAL A 78 11.64 -20.62 -12.94
CA VAL A 78 10.40 -20.93 -12.22
C VAL A 78 10.62 -22.07 -11.25
N LEU A 79 10.46 -21.82 -9.96
CA LEU A 79 10.39 -22.87 -8.94
C LEU A 79 8.93 -23.21 -8.69
N ALA A 80 8.29 -23.92 -9.61
CA ALA A 80 6.88 -24.31 -9.52
C ALA A 80 6.70 -25.83 -9.47
N PRO A 81 5.70 -26.31 -8.70
CA PRO A 81 5.34 -27.72 -8.71
C PRO A 81 4.73 -28.13 -10.07
N PHE A 82 4.62 -29.44 -10.31
CA PHE A 82 3.93 -30.03 -11.45
C PHE A 82 4.48 -29.67 -12.85
N GLY A 83 5.74 -29.25 -12.95
CA GLY A 83 6.39 -29.02 -14.25
C GLY A 83 5.91 -27.78 -15.01
N ILE A 84 5.15 -26.87 -14.36
CA ILE A 84 4.62 -25.64 -14.96
C ILE A 84 5.75 -24.75 -15.52
N GLY A 85 6.95 -24.84 -14.94
CA GLY A 85 8.14 -24.13 -15.40
C GLY A 85 8.50 -24.38 -16.88
N ASN A 86 8.16 -25.55 -17.43
CA ASN A 86 8.45 -25.87 -18.83
C ASN A 86 7.61 -25.03 -19.81
N PHE A 87 6.36 -24.72 -19.48
CA PHE A 87 5.49 -23.87 -20.31
C PHE A 87 5.96 -22.42 -20.34
N LEU A 88 6.62 -21.96 -19.27
CA LEU A 88 7.06 -20.58 -19.12
C LEU A 88 8.51 -20.35 -19.55
N ARG A 89 9.24 -21.41 -19.92
CA ARG A 89 10.68 -21.38 -20.23
C ARG A 89 11.08 -20.31 -21.25
N ASN A 90 10.25 -20.10 -22.27
CA ASN A 90 10.51 -19.14 -23.35
C ASN A 90 10.15 -17.68 -22.99
N TYR A 91 9.58 -17.43 -21.81
CA TYR A 91 9.09 -16.12 -21.37
C TYR A 91 9.97 -15.49 -20.29
N GLN A 92 11.27 -15.82 -20.27
CA GLN A 92 12.26 -15.33 -19.30
C GLN A 92 11.75 -15.35 -17.85
N PRO A 93 11.31 -16.52 -17.38
CA PRO A 93 10.54 -16.55 -16.17
C PRO A 93 11.46 -16.46 -14.95
N ARG A 94 10.98 -15.83 -13.89
CA ARG A 94 11.74 -15.57 -12.67
C ARG A 94 10.88 -15.87 -11.47
N THR A 95 11.50 -16.38 -10.43
CA THR A 95 10.88 -16.56 -9.13
C THR A 95 11.47 -15.53 -8.18
N ARG A 96 10.63 -14.85 -7.42
CA ARG A 96 11.06 -13.90 -6.40
C ARG A 96 10.49 -14.30 -5.05
N PHE A 97 11.37 -14.36 -4.06
CA PHE A 97 10.98 -14.39 -2.65
C PHE A 97 11.32 -13.04 -2.06
N SER A 98 10.39 -12.40 -1.37
CA SER A 98 10.67 -11.19 -0.61
C SER A 98 10.13 -11.27 0.79
N ILE A 99 10.86 -10.70 1.72
CA ILE A 99 10.38 -10.37 3.06
C ILE A 99 10.78 -8.93 3.35
N SER A 100 9.85 -8.17 3.93
CA SER A 100 10.11 -6.81 4.37
C SER A 100 9.41 -6.55 5.70
N ASN A 101 10.01 -5.70 6.52
CA ASN A 101 9.40 -5.18 7.72
C ASN A 101 9.63 -3.67 7.74
N THR A 102 8.56 -2.91 7.97
CA THR A 102 8.62 -1.48 8.20
C THR A 102 8.02 -1.17 9.56
N PHE A 103 8.76 -0.46 10.39
CA PHE A 103 8.30 -0.01 11.68
C PHE A 103 8.25 1.50 11.71
N THR A 104 7.22 2.01 12.38
CA THR A 104 7.01 3.42 12.60
C THR A 104 6.66 3.62 14.06
N SER A 105 7.41 4.48 14.73
CA SER A 105 7.14 4.91 16.10
C SER A 105 6.91 6.41 16.13
N THR A 106 5.83 6.78 16.79
CA THR A 106 5.44 8.16 17.09
C THR A 106 5.16 8.27 18.59
N PRO A 107 5.05 9.49 19.14
CA PRO A 107 4.60 9.66 20.54
C PRO A 107 3.19 9.12 20.80
N TYR A 108 2.38 8.88 19.76
CA TYR A 108 0.98 8.49 19.88
C TYR A 108 0.74 7.01 19.62
N TYR A 109 1.55 6.39 18.79
CA TYR A 109 1.42 4.99 18.42
C TYR A 109 2.71 4.41 17.88
N THR A 110 2.81 3.09 17.96
CA THR A 110 3.84 2.29 17.33
C THR A 110 3.18 1.27 16.41
N ARG A 111 3.70 1.12 15.20
CA ARG A 111 3.16 0.21 14.18
C ARG A 111 4.29 -0.52 13.46
N SER A 112 4.09 -1.80 13.20
CA SER A 112 4.99 -2.66 12.44
C SER A 112 4.21 -3.35 11.32
N ASN A 113 4.73 -3.29 10.10
CA ASN A 113 4.15 -3.90 8.91
C ASN A 113 5.19 -4.90 8.35
N THR A 114 4.92 -6.19 8.51
CA THR A 114 5.71 -7.26 7.90
C THR A 114 5.00 -7.78 6.67
N GLU A 115 5.70 -7.91 5.56
CA GLU A 115 5.17 -8.43 4.30
C GLU A 115 6.12 -9.49 3.76
N ALA A 116 5.62 -10.68 3.46
CA ALA A 116 6.36 -11.76 2.85
C ALA A 116 5.63 -12.22 1.56
N THR A 117 6.34 -12.24 0.44
CA THR A 117 5.77 -12.59 -0.86
C THR A 117 6.58 -13.64 -1.58
N PHE A 118 5.86 -14.44 -2.36
CA PHE A 118 6.39 -15.41 -3.31
C PHE A 118 5.76 -15.13 -4.67
N ASP A 119 6.58 -14.68 -5.62
CA ASP A 119 6.12 -14.23 -6.94
C ASP A 119 6.71 -15.06 -8.07
N TYR A 120 5.89 -15.38 -9.05
CA TYR A 120 6.30 -15.80 -10.38
C TYR A 120 6.16 -14.64 -11.35
N LEU A 121 7.25 -14.27 -12.02
CA LEU A 121 7.29 -13.21 -13.01
C LEU A 121 7.65 -13.79 -14.37
N TRP A 122 6.94 -13.40 -15.42
CA TRP A 122 7.33 -13.77 -16.78
C TRP A 122 6.98 -12.66 -17.77
N GLN A 123 7.72 -12.60 -18.86
CA GLN A 123 7.56 -11.61 -19.92
C GLN A 123 7.13 -12.31 -21.19
N LYS A 124 5.86 -12.11 -21.58
CA LYS A 124 5.33 -12.66 -22.83
C LYS A 124 5.89 -11.94 -24.05
N SER A 125 6.18 -10.65 -23.91
CA SER A 125 6.85 -9.83 -24.93
C SER A 125 7.65 -8.70 -24.25
N VAL A 126 8.35 -7.90 -25.04
CA VAL A 126 9.05 -6.69 -24.56
C VAL A 126 8.12 -5.70 -23.88
N TYR A 127 6.81 -5.74 -24.19
CA TYR A 127 5.82 -4.83 -23.62
C TYR A 127 4.93 -5.48 -22.55
N GLN A 128 4.76 -6.80 -22.58
CA GLN A 128 3.79 -7.51 -21.75
C GLN A 128 4.50 -8.37 -20.69
N GLN A 129 4.31 -8.00 -19.44
CA GLN A 129 4.79 -8.72 -18.26
C GLN A 129 3.59 -9.20 -17.43
N PHE A 130 3.76 -10.36 -16.80
CA PHE A 130 2.83 -10.89 -15.81
C PHE A 130 3.56 -11.15 -14.50
N VAL A 131 2.83 -10.98 -13.40
CA VAL A 131 3.25 -11.33 -12.05
C VAL A 131 2.12 -12.10 -11.40
N PHE A 132 2.38 -13.33 -10.99
CA PHE A 132 1.46 -14.12 -10.20
C PHE A 132 2.08 -14.32 -8.82
N THR A 133 1.37 -13.90 -7.78
CA THR A 133 1.79 -14.00 -6.39
C THR A 133 0.89 -15.02 -5.70
N PRO A 134 1.26 -16.31 -5.73
CA PRO A 134 0.51 -17.37 -5.04
C PRO A 134 0.57 -17.27 -3.50
N VAL A 135 1.56 -16.58 -2.94
CA VAL A 135 1.62 -16.35 -1.50
C VAL A 135 2.02 -14.90 -1.27
N ASP A 136 1.11 -14.15 -0.68
CA ASP A 136 1.35 -12.83 -0.11
C ASP A 136 0.85 -12.88 1.33
N ILE A 137 1.72 -12.56 2.27
CA ILE A 137 1.45 -12.56 3.70
C ILE A 137 1.77 -11.18 4.25
N GLY A 138 0.72 -10.42 4.59
CA GLY A 138 0.83 -9.18 5.35
C GLY A 138 0.52 -9.41 6.84
N ILE A 139 1.36 -8.89 7.72
CA ILE A 139 1.08 -8.80 9.17
C ILE A 139 1.24 -7.35 9.59
N VAL A 140 0.15 -6.77 10.09
CA VAL A 140 0.14 -5.47 10.73
C VAL A 140 0.06 -5.69 12.24
N SER A 141 1.03 -5.15 12.97
CA SER A 141 1.06 -5.16 14.43
C SER A 141 1.11 -3.73 14.96
N VAL A 142 0.36 -3.48 16.04
CA VAL A 142 0.24 -2.15 16.65
C VAL A 142 0.47 -2.30 18.16
N PRO A 143 1.74 -2.47 18.59
CA PRO A 143 2.05 -2.82 19.98
C PRO A 143 1.74 -1.71 20.98
N PHE A 144 1.64 -0.46 20.55
CA PHE A 144 1.37 0.66 21.43
C PHE A 144 0.48 1.69 20.75
N VAL A 145 -0.51 2.18 21.49
CA VAL A 145 -1.28 3.38 21.17
C VAL A 145 -1.53 4.12 22.49
N SER A 146 -1.23 5.40 22.54
CA SER A 146 -1.43 6.21 23.75
C SER A 146 -2.91 6.41 24.04
N GLN A 147 -3.27 6.54 25.32
CA GLN A 147 -4.68 6.71 25.72
C GLN A 147 -5.33 7.95 25.09
N VAL A 148 -4.57 9.05 24.97
CA VAL A 148 -5.03 10.29 24.32
C VAL A 148 -5.41 10.02 22.86
N TYR A 149 -4.58 9.24 22.15
CA TYR A 149 -4.85 8.92 20.76
C TYR A 149 -5.98 7.89 20.63
N GLN A 150 -6.06 6.89 21.52
CA GLN A 150 -7.20 5.97 21.56
C GLN A 150 -8.53 6.68 21.77
N ASN A 151 -8.61 7.60 22.75
CA ASN A 151 -9.81 8.41 22.97
C ASN A 151 -10.19 9.23 21.72
N ARG A 152 -9.18 9.72 20.98
CA ARG A 152 -9.41 10.39 19.69
C ARG A 152 -9.96 9.42 18.65
N LEU A 153 -9.38 8.24 18.50
CA LEU A 153 -9.85 7.22 17.56
C LEU A 153 -11.30 6.79 17.88
N ASP A 154 -11.65 6.63 19.16
CA ASP A 154 -13.01 6.33 19.59
C ASP A 154 -13.98 7.48 19.32
N THR A 155 -13.55 8.73 19.55
CA THR A 155 -14.36 9.91 19.19
C THR A 155 -14.61 9.95 17.69
N LEU A 156 -13.57 9.70 16.88
CA LEU A 156 -13.68 9.65 15.42
C LEU A 156 -14.57 8.49 14.95
N ARG A 157 -14.53 7.35 15.63
CA ARG A 157 -15.37 6.19 15.31
C ARG A 157 -16.84 6.45 15.67
N LEU A 158 -17.11 6.81 16.91
CA LEU A 158 -18.46 6.92 17.48
C LEU A 158 -19.20 8.16 17.01
N LEU A 159 -18.51 9.30 16.90
CA LEU A 159 -19.11 10.53 16.42
C LEU A 159 -18.98 10.63 14.91
N GLN A 160 -17.79 10.46 14.36
CA GLN A 160 -17.57 10.80 12.94
C GLN A 160 -17.75 9.65 11.95
N GLY A 161 -17.99 8.42 12.42
CA GLY A 161 -18.06 7.22 11.58
C GLY A 161 -16.74 6.91 10.85
N SER A 162 -15.62 7.43 11.35
CA SER A 162 -14.32 7.29 10.70
C SER A 162 -13.82 5.84 10.78
N PRO A 163 -13.38 5.25 9.66
CA PRO A 163 -12.77 3.93 9.65
C PRO A 163 -11.29 3.95 10.06
N LEU A 164 -10.71 5.11 10.41
CA LEU A 164 -9.29 5.23 10.77
C LEU A 164 -8.88 4.30 11.91
N TYR A 165 -9.77 4.05 12.87
CA TYR A 165 -9.46 3.10 13.96
C TYR A 165 -9.09 1.71 13.45
N GLN A 166 -9.59 1.30 12.27
CA GLN A 166 -9.28 0.01 11.66
C GLN A 166 -7.82 -0.09 11.23
N SER A 167 -7.13 1.03 10.97
CA SER A 167 -5.68 1.02 10.64
C SER A 167 -4.80 0.65 11.82
N PHE A 168 -5.34 0.75 13.04
CA PHE A 168 -4.65 0.46 14.30
C PHE A 168 -5.01 -0.92 14.87
N ARG A 169 -5.78 -1.73 14.13
CA ARG A 169 -6.06 -3.12 14.49
C ARG A 169 -4.92 -4.03 14.02
N PRO A 170 -4.49 -5.01 14.83
CA PRO A 170 -3.63 -6.08 14.36
C PRO A 170 -4.34 -6.94 13.31
N VAL A 171 -3.71 -7.16 12.16
CA VAL A 171 -4.31 -7.92 11.05
C VAL A 171 -3.29 -8.87 10.45
N TYR A 172 -3.74 -10.08 10.15
CA TYR A 172 -3.06 -11.02 9.28
C TYR A 172 -3.81 -11.13 7.94
N GLU A 173 -3.12 -10.82 6.85
CA GLU A 173 -3.66 -10.63 5.51
C GLU A 173 -3.00 -11.58 4.50
N PRO A 174 -3.33 -12.88 4.51
CA PRO A 174 -2.89 -13.76 3.44
C PRO A 174 -3.68 -13.49 2.16
N SER A 175 -3.00 -13.38 1.04
CA SER A 175 -3.59 -13.05 -0.25
C SER A 175 -2.96 -13.82 -1.42
N PHE A 176 -3.72 -13.89 -2.50
CA PHE A 176 -3.29 -14.35 -3.81
C PHE A 176 -3.52 -13.20 -4.79
N SER A 177 -2.54 -12.87 -5.62
CA SER A 177 -2.73 -11.79 -6.59
C SER A 177 -2.16 -12.10 -7.97
N PHE A 178 -2.71 -11.43 -8.97
CA PHE A 178 -2.26 -11.50 -10.34
C PHE A 178 -2.22 -10.10 -10.95
N THR A 179 -1.08 -9.76 -11.54
CA THR A 179 -0.85 -8.51 -12.26
C THR A 179 -0.51 -8.78 -13.71
N SER A 180 -1.22 -8.11 -14.62
CA SER A 180 -0.85 -7.99 -16.03
C SER A 180 -0.40 -6.56 -16.30
N LEU A 181 0.83 -6.40 -16.77
CA LEU A 181 1.45 -5.13 -17.06
C LEU A 181 1.83 -5.05 -18.55
N PHE A 182 1.11 -4.20 -19.29
CA PHE A 182 1.49 -3.77 -20.63
C PHE A 182 2.15 -2.39 -20.55
N ASN A 183 3.35 -2.25 -21.10
CA ASN A 183 4.01 -0.96 -21.22
C ASN A 183 4.75 -0.88 -22.55
N SER A 184 4.26 -0.06 -23.46
CA SER A 184 4.89 0.20 -24.75
C SER A 184 5.73 1.48 -24.78
N ASN A 185 5.88 2.16 -23.64
CA ASN A 185 6.66 3.39 -23.53
C ASN A 185 8.15 3.08 -23.56
N ASP A 186 8.90 3.87 -24.31
CA ASP A 186 10.34 3.78 -24.37
C ASP A 186 10.98 4.66 -23.28
N ILE A 187 12.17 4.33 -22.82
CA ILE A 187 12.92 5.10 -21.81
C ILE A 187 13.13 6.55 -22.29
N ASN A 188 13.33 6.73 -23.60
CA ASN A 188 13.49 8.03 -24.25
C ASN A 188 12.17 8.71 -24.63
N GLN A 189 11.02 8.07 -24.39
CA GLN A 189 9.68 8.57 -24.73
C GLN A 189 9.54 9.04 -26.19
N THR A 190 10.30 8.46 -27.12
CA THR A 190 10.40 8.89 -28.53
C THR A 190 9.23 8.41 -29.39
N ARG A 191 8.45 7.45 -28.88
CA ARG A 191 7.35 6.84 -29.63
C ARG A 191 6.19 7.83 -29.76
N ALA A 192 5.69 7.97 -30.99
CA ALA A 192 4.54 8.84 -31.29
C ALA A 192 3.27 8.48 -30.50
N SER A 193 3.16 7.22 -30.08
CA SER A 193 2.01 6.64 -29.40
C SER A 193 2.48 5.59 -28.39
N ALA A 194 2.45 5.92 -27.09
CA ALA A 194 2.77 4.97 -26.02
C ALA A 194 1.53 4.63 -25.19
N HIS A 195 1.46 3.39 -24.72
CA HIS A 195 0.38 2.85 -23.93
C HIS A 195 0.95 2.19 -22.67
N TYR A 196 0.22 2.33 -21.58
CA TYR A 196 0.47 1.64 -20.35
C TYR A 196 -0.87 1.08 -19.85
N LEU A 197 -0.91 -0.19 -19.49
CA LEU A 197 -2.05 -0.81 -18.84
C LEU A 197 -1.55 -1.72 -17.73
N ARG A 198 -2.03 -1.50 -16.52
CA ARG A 198 -1.86 -2.42 -15.39
C ARG A 198 -3.23 -2.91 -14.96
N LEU A 199 -3.45 -4.20 -15.10
CA LEU A 199 -4.60 -4.92 -14.52
C LEU A 199 -4.11 -5.67 -13.30
N PHE A 200 -4.82 -5.56 -12.19
CA PHE A 200 -4.49 -6.19 -10.93
C PHE A 200 -5.75 -6.82 -10.34
N VAL A 201 -5.65 -8.08 -9.93
CA VAL A 201 -6.68 -8.78 -9.16
C VAL A 201 -6.04 -9.42 -7.95
N GLU A 202 -6.74 -9.40 -6.82
CA GLU A 202 -6.28 -9.94 -5.55
C GLU A 202 -7.46 -10.55 -4.80
N VAL A 203 -7.24 -11.71 -4.21
CA VAL A 203 -8.21 -12.39 -3.35
C VAL A 203 -7.52 -12.76 -2.04
N GLY A 204 -8.04 -12.22 -0.94
CA GLY A 204 -7.52 -12.41 0.40
C GLY A 204 -8.36 -13.40 1.21
N GLY A 205 -7.69 -14.11 2.12
CA GLY A 205 -8.33 -14.95 3.12
C GLY A 205 -8.80 -16.34 2.63
N LEU A 206 -8.44 -16.77 1.41
CA LEU A 206 -8.76 -18.11 0.92
C LEU A 206 -8.24 -19.23 1.84
N THR A 207 -7.10 -19.00 2.51
CA THR A 207 -6.49 -19.94 3.45
C THR A 207 -7.01 -19.80 4.89
N ARG A 208 -7.87 -18.82 5.18
CA ARG A 208 -8.37 -18.49 6.52
C ARG A 208 -8.92 -19.70 7.27
N GLY A 209 -9.67 -20.55 6.58
CA GLY A 209 -10.30 -21.75 7.17
C GLY A 209 -9.29 -22.78 7.71
N LEU A 210 -8.03 -22.74 7.26
CA LEU A 210 -7.01 -23.72 7.68
C LEU A 210 -6.46 -23.46 9.07
N TYR A 211 -6.51 -22.21 9.55
CA TYR A 211 -5.82 -21.83 10.78
C TYR A 211 -6.66 -20.98 11.74
N ARG A 212 -7.76 -20.36 11.29
CA ARG A 212 -8.60 -19.49 12.13
C ARG A 212 -9.07 -20.17 13.42
N ASP A 213 -9.43 -21.44 13.34
CA ASP A 213 -9.96 -22.19 14.48
C ASP A 213 -8.88 -22.95 15.27
N ALA A 214 -7.62 -22.91 14.81
CA ALA A 214 -6.51 -23.55 15.49
C ALA A 214 -6.16 -22.79 16.79
N GLY A 215 -5.90 -23.52 17.88
CA GLY A 215 -5.62 -22.92 19.19
C GLY A 215 -4.48 -21.90 19.15
N TRP A 216 -3.37 -22.24 18.48
CA TRP A 216 -2.21 -21.36 18.34
C TRP A 216 -2.52 -20.02 17.64
N PHE A 217 -3.57 -19.94 16.82
CA PHE A 217 -3.96 -18.71 16.13
C PHE A 217 -4.96 -17.89 16.96
N LYS A 218 -5.88 -18.54 17.68
CA LYS A 218 -6.87 -17.85 18.53
C LYS A 218 -6.22 -16.98 19.59
N ASP A 219 -5.02 -17.35 20.04
CA ASP A 219 -4.28 -16.63 21.08
C ASP A 219 -3.50 -15.40 20.55
N THR A 220 -3.53 -15.11 19.24
CA THR A 220 -2.66 -14.08 18.62
C THR A 220 -3.25 -12.67 18.53
N ASP A 221 -4.51 -12.46 18.92
CA ASP A 221 -5.27 -11.20 18.73
C ASP A 221 -5.32 -10.68 17.27
N LEU A 222 -4.85 -11.49 16.31
CA LEU A 222 -4.80 -11.12 14.90
C LEU A 222 -6.16 -11.34 14.24
N SER A 223 -6.69 -10.28 13.63
CA SER A 223 -7.89 -10.39 12.79
C SER A 223 -7.54 -10.85 11.37
N VAL A 224 -8.42 -11.63 10.75
CA VAL A 224 -8.29 -12.08 9.36
C VAL A 224 -9.56 -11.79 8.60
N TYR A 225 -9.42 -11.21 7.41
CA TYR A 225 -10.53 -10.80 6.56
C TYR A 225 -10.47 -11.49 5.20
N ASN A 226 -11.64 -11.82 4.66
CA ASN A 226 -11.78 -12.34 3.30
C ASN A 226 -12.20 -11.20 2.38
N PHE A 227 -11.49 -11.00 1.28
CA PHE A 227 -11.79 -9.90 0.36
C PHE A 227 -11.43 -10.25 -1.09
N ALA A 228 -12.04 -9.54 -2.02
CA ALA A 228 -11.62 -9.52 -3.42
C ALA A 228 -11.40 -8.07 -3.85
N LYS A 229 -10.34 -7.85 -4.63
CA LYS A 229 -9.94 -6.54 -5.12
C LYS A 229 -9.59 -6.63 -6.60
N ILE A 230 -10.05 -5.65 -7.36
CA ILE A 230 -9.66 -5.44 -8.76
C ILE A 230 -9.21 -3.99 -8.92
N ALA A 231 -8.12 -3.78 -9.64
CA ALA A 231 -7.63 -2.45 -9.98
C ALA A 231 -7.11 -2.38 -11.42
N VAL A 232 -7.33 -1.22 -12.04
CA VAL A 232 -6.95 -0.89 -13.41
C VAL A 232 -6.26 0.46 -13.42
N ASP A 233 -5.06 0.54 -13.99
CA ASP A 233 -4.35 1.80 -14.28
C ASP A 233 -4.00 1.81 -15.77
N TYR A 234 -4.65 2.68 -16.52
CA TYR A 234 -4.39 2.90 -17.92
C TYR A 234 -3.77 4.28 -18.15
N ARG A 235 -2.74 4.37 -18.98
CA ARG A 235 -2.13 5.64 -19.37
C ARG A 235 -1.85 5.66 -20.87
N ARG A 236 -2.04 6.83 -21.44
CA ARG A 236 -1.81 7.09 -22.85
C ARG A 236 -0.96 8.32 -23.02
N TYR A 237 0.02 8.22 -23.92
CA TYR A 237 0.84 9.34 -24.34
C TYR A 237 0.71 9.47 -25.85
N TYR A 238 0.24 10.62 -26.29
CA TYR A 238 0.06 10.97 -27.69
C TYR A 238 0.96 12.15 -28.02
N ARG A 239 1.90 11.97 -28.95
CA ARG A 239 2.79 13.05 -29.38
C ARG A 239 2.02 13.99 -30.31
N THR A 240 1.84 15.24 -29.92
CA THR A 240 1.16 16.25 -30.74
C THR A 240 2.15 17.09 -31.55
N SER A 241 3.38 17.26 -31.06
CA SER A 241 4.46 17.95 -31.78
C SER A 241 5.82 17.36 -31.37
N PRO A 242 6.94 17.74 -32.01
CA PRO A 242 8.23 17.15 -31.70
C PRO A 242 8.60 17.11 -30.21
N ASN A 243 8.20 18.15 -29.47
CA ASN A 243 8.49 18.34 -28.04
C ASN A 243 7.23 18.34 -27.15
N THR A 244 6.03 18.10 -27.71
CA THR A 244 4.76 18.15 -26.94
C THR A 244 4.05 16.81 -26.96
N TYR A 245 3.63 16.36 -25.77
CA TYR A 245 2.84 15.15 -25.57
C TYR A 245 1.55 15.49 -24.85
N LEU A 246 0.43 15.04 -25.39
CA LEU A 246 -0.81 14.92 -24.66
C LEU A 246 -0.77 13.59 -23.90
N ALA A 247 -0.77 13.67 -22.57
CA ALA A 247 -0.88 12.50 -21.71
C ALA A 247 -2.27 12.45 -21.07
N TRP A 248 -2.80 11.24 -20.87
CA TRP A 248 -3.94 11.04 -19.99
C TRP A 248 -3.80 9.72 -19.23
N ARG A 249 -4.48 9.61 -18.10
CA ARG A 249 -4.43 8.48 -17.19
C ARG A 249 -5.83 8.19 -16.70
N LEU A 250 -6.22 6.93 -16.62
CA LEU A 250 -7.44 6.49 -15.97
C LEU A 250 -7.04 5.46 -14.91
N ASN A 251 -7.39 5.71 -13.66
CA ASN A 251 -7.25 4.73 -12.59
C ASN A 251 -8.63 4.39 -12.08
N GLY A 252 -8.87 3.12 -11.82
CA GLY A 252 -10.10 2.64 -11.24
C GLY A 252 -9.87 1.33 -10.51
N GLY A 253 -10.79 0.96 -9.64
CA GLY A 253 -10.74 -0.30 -8.93
C GLY A 253 -11.92 -0.44 -7.98
N ALA A 254 -12.22 -1.67 -7.60
CA ALA A 254 -13.26 -2.01 -6.64
C ALA A 254 -12.72 -3.06 -5.67
N VAL A 255 -13.09 -2.94 -4.40
CA VAL A 255 -12.75 -3.91 -3.35
C VAL A 255 -13.99 -4.21 -2.53
N ALA A 256 -14.20 -5.48 -2.23
CA ALA A 256 -15.35 -5.95 -1.46
C ALA A 256 -14.93 -7.03 -0.46
N ALA A 257 -15.48 -6.97 0.75
CA ALA A 257 -15.36 -8.06 1.71
C ALA A 257 -16.24 -9.22 1.24
N LEU A 258 -15.69 -10.43 1.21
CA LEU A 258 -16.38 -11.61 0.70
C LEU A 258 -17.24 -12.29 1.77
N THR A 259 -16.84 -12.16 3.04
CA THR A 259 -17.56 -12.75 4.16
C THR A 259 -17.72 -11.73 5.28
N PRO A 260 -18.79 -11.80 6.06
CA PRO A 260 -18.89 -11.02 7.27
C PRO A 260 -17.86 -11.55 8.28
N THR A 261 -17.19 -10.63 8.96
CA THR A 261 -16.28 -10.91 10.07
C THR A 261 -16.82 -10.18 11.28
N GLN A 262 -16.80 -10.84 12.43
CA GLN A 262 -17.11 -10.22 13.70
C GLN A 262 -15.79 -9.81 14.36
N PRO A 263 -15.47 -8.51 14.43
CA PRO A 263 -14.39 -8.01 15.27
C PRO A 263 -14.57 -8.44 16.72
N ALA A 264 -13.47 -8.56 17.46
CA ALA A 264 -13.48 -8.91 18.88
C ALA A 264 -14.37 -7.98 19.74
N ASP A 265 -14.54 -6.72 19.33
CA ASP A 265 -15.33 -5.70 20.02
C ASP A 265 -16.74 -5.48 19.45
N ALA A 266 -17.17 -6.28 18.47
CA ALA A 266 -18.45 -6.12 17.80
C ALA A 266 -19.46 -7.21 18.20
N THR A 267 -20.68 -6.82 18.51
CA THR A 267 -21.81 -7.73 18.78
C THR A 267 -22.47 -8.26 17.51
N ILE A 268 -22.13 -7.68 16.34
CA ILE A 268 -22.75 -8.00 15.04
C ILE A 268 -21.65 -8.28 14.02
N SER A 269 -21.84 -9.33 13.23
CA SER A 269 -20.98 -9.66 12.09
C SER A 269 -21.15 -8.65 10.96
N GLN A 270 -20.05 -8.06 10.48
CA GLN A 270 -20.08 -7.02 9.45
C GLN A 270 -19.09 -7.32 8.31
N TYR A 271 -19.38 -6.82 7.12
CA TYR A 271 -18.49 -6.90 5.96
C TYR A 271 -17.39 -5.83 6.08
N ILE A 272 -16.27 -6.22 6.70
CA ILE A 272 -15.14 -5.32 6.98
C ILE A 272 -13.95 -5.71 6.10
N LEU A 273 -13.33 -4.70 5.48
CA LEU A 273 -12.06 -4.84 4.77
C LEU A 273 -10.90 -4.42 5.67
N PRO A 274 -9.71 -5.03 5.51
CA PRO A 274 -8.51 -4.49 6.11
C PRO A 274 -8.23 -3.06 5.62
N TYR A 275 -7.80 -2.19 6.53
CA TYR A 275 -7.65 -0.76 6.24
C TYR A 275 -6.69 -0.48 5.07
N ASP A 276 -5.61 -1.25 4.97
CA ASP A 276 -4.60 -1.07 3.93
C ASP A 276 -5.07 -1.54 2.54
N LYS A 277 -6.20 -2.24 2.45
CA LYS A 277 -6.76 -2.74 1.19
C LYS A 277 -7.75 -1.78 0.53
N TYR A 278 -8.28 -0.79 1.25
CA TYR A 278 -9.14 0.25 0.68
C TYR A 278 -8.45 1.06 -0.43
N PHE A 279 -9.26 1.70 -1.26
CA PHE A 279 -8.79 2.64 -2.27
C PHE A 279 -8.77 4.06 -1.70
N PHE A 280 -7.68 4.77 -2.00
CA PHE A 280 -7.50 6.15 -1.59
C PHE A 280 -7.13 7.00 -2.80
N ALA A 281 -7.78 8.14 -2.94
CA ALA A 281 -7.45 9.17 -3.92
C ALA A 281 -7.08 10.50 -3.23
N GLY A 282 -6.47 11.40 -3.99
CA GLY A 282 -5.92 12.67 -3.52
C GLY A 282 -4.39 12.64 -3.39
N GLY A 283 -3.77 13.82 -3.45
CA GLY A 283 -2.32 14.00 -3.46
C GLY A 283 -1.71 14.13 -4.86
N SER A 284 -0.43 14.50 -4.91
CA SER A 284 0.27 14.89 -6.14
C SER A 284 0.31 13.82 -7.25
N ASN A 285 0.24 12.53 -6.88
CA ASN A 285 0.27 11.39 -7.79
C ASN A 285 -1.12 10.82 -8.16
N SER A 286 -2.18 11.39 -7.58
CA SER A 286 -3.58 11.10 -7.89
C SER A 286 -4.23 12.42 -8.35
N VAL A 287 -5.26 12.89 -7.65
CA VAL A 287 -5.93 14.18 -7.87
C VAL A 287 -5.17 15.29 -7.13
N ARG A 288 -4.49 16.16 -7.90
CA ARG A 288 -3.89 17.39 -7.38
C ARG A 288 -4.97 18.35 -6.86
N ALA A 289 -4.63 19.18 -5.89
CA ALA A 289 -5.53 20.05 -5.11
C ALA A 289 -6.32 19.38 -3.97
N TRP A 290 -6.29 18.05 -3.86
CA TRP A 290 -6.79 17.32 -2.68
C TRP A 290 -5.59 16.76 -1.91
N ALA A 291 -5.63 16.80 -0.58
CA ALA A 291 -4.60 16.16 0.22
C ALA A 291 -4.62 14.63 0.01
N PRO A 292 -3.52 13.90 0.28
CA PRO A 292 -3.47 12.44 0.17
C PRO A 292 -4.57 11.76 0.99
N ARG A 293 -5.16 10.68 0.45
CA ARG A 293 -6.15 9.83 1.15
C ARG A 293 -7.43 10.56 1.57
N ARG A 294 -7.78 11.65 0.87
CA ARG A 294 -8.96 12.49 1.15
C ARG A 294 -10.13 12.27 0.20
N LEU A 295 -9.99 11.41 -0.80
CA LEU A 295 -11.04 11.09 -1.74
C LEU A 295 -11.26 9.58 -1.79
N GLY A 296 -12.51 9.16 -1.58
CA GLY A 296 -12.95 7.77 -1.69
C GLY A 296 -14.44 7.73 -2.01
N ILE A 297 -14.87 6.80 -2.88
CA ILE A 297 -16.29 6.61 -3.16
C ILE A 297 -16.90 5.79 -2.02
N GLY A 298 -17.91 6.36 -1.34
CA GLY A 298 -18.61 5.77 -0.19
C GLY A 298 -18.51 6.56 1.12
N SER A 299 -17.68 7.61 1.20
CA SER A 299 -17.63 8.47 2.40
C SER A 299 -18.74 9.51 2.35
N TYR A 300 -19.71 9.41 3.27
CA TYR A 300 -20.50 10.58 3.67
C TYR A 300 -19.52 11.67 4.10
N ALA A 301 -19.77 12.93 3.72
CA ALA A 301 -18.97 14.04 4.21
C ALA A 301 -19.13 14.12 5.73
N THR A 302 -18.17 13.60 6.50
CA THR A 302 -18.16 13.71 7.95
C THR A 302 -18.24 15.19 8.32
N ARG A 303 -19.36 15.59 8.92
CA ARG A 303 -19.52 16.91 9.53
C ARG A 303 -19.09 16.82 10.99
N GLN A 304 -18.42 17.84 11.49
CA GLN A 304 -18.03 17.85 12.90
C GLN A 304 -19.28 17.79 13.79
N PHE A 305 -19.21 16.99 14.85
CA PHE A 305 -20.26 16.92 15.85
C PHE A 305 -20.29 18.21 16.65
N GLN A 306 -21.45 18.86 16.73
CA GLN A 306 -21.59 20.10 17.49
C GLN A 306 -22.26 19.79 18.84
N ARG A 307 -21.45 19.86 19.91
CA ARG A 307 -21.84 19.43 21.27
C ARG A 307 -23.02 20.24 21.84
N SER A 308 -23.27 21.44 21.33
CA SER A 308 -24.39 22.31 21.73
C SER A 308 -25.74 21.90 21.15
N THR A 309 -25.77 21.24 19.98
CA THR A 309 -27.02 20.89 19.27
C THR A 309 -27.26 19.38 19.19
N GLY A 310 -26.28 18.55 19.57
CA GLY A 310 -26.38 17.10 19.53
C GLY A 310 -26.48 16.53 18.10
N LYS A 311 -26.15 17.32 17.08
CA LYS A 311 -26.31 16.98 15.65
C LYS A 311 -24.98 17.10 14.89
N PHE A 312 -24.87 16.34 13.80
CA PHE A 312 -23.78 16.41 12.83
C PHE A 312 -23.98 17.53 11.82
N ASP A 313 -23.98 18.78 12.29
CA ASP A 313 -24.18 19.96 11.43
C ASP A 313 -23.03 20.98 11.52
N GLY A 314 -21.91 20.60 12.13
CA GLY A 314 -20.70 21.42 12.17
C GLY A 314 -19.98 21.51 10.81
N PRO A 315 -18.92 22.32 10.72
CA PRO A 315 -18.11 22.44 9.51
C PRO A 315 -17.58 21.07 9.07
N ARG A 316 -17.42 20.90 7.76
CA ARG A 316 -16.98 19.65 7.14
C ARG A 316 -15.59 19.27 7.66
N ASP A 317 -15.39 18.01 8.04
CA ASP A 317 -14.11 17.50 8.49
C ASP A 317 -13.20 17.23 7.28
N TYR A 318 -12.19 18.09 7.11
CA TYR A 318 -11.16 17.98 6.07
C TYR A 318 -9.88 17.28 6.56
N VAL A 319 -9.87 16.82 7.83
CA VAL A 319 -8.67 16.36 8.56
C VAL A 319 -8.59 14.84 8.68
N THR A 320 -9.72 14.14 8.61
CA THR A 320 -9.79 12.66 8.72
C THR A 320 -9.73 11.95 7.34
N GLU A 321 -9.02 10.82 7.24
CA GLU A 321 -8.87 10.09 5.95
C GLU A 321 -10.20 9.48 5.51
N GLN A 322 -10.42 9.42 4.20
CA GLN A 322 -11.67 8.92 3.60
C GLN A 322 -11.36 7.76 2.66
N PRO A 323 -11.31 6.51 3.17
CA PRO A 323 -11.20 5.35 2.30
C PRO A 323 -12.46 5.22 1.44
N GLY A 324 -12.27 4.82 0.19
CA GLY A 324 -13.34 4.46 -0.72
C GLY A 324 -13.25 2.98 -1.08
N ASN A 325 -14.41 2.39 -1.36
CA ASN A 325 -14.47 1.05 -1.97
C ASN A 325 -14.21 1.12 -3.48
N VAL A 326 -14.28 2.32 -4.06
CA VAL A 326 -14.01 2.61 -5.47
C VAL A 326 -13.12 3.85 -5.60
N LEU A 327 -12.18 3.82 -6.54
CA LEU A 327 -11.27 4.93 -6.87
C LEU A 327 -11.72 5.55 -8.22
N PRO A 328 -12.09 6.84 -8.30
CA PRO A 328 -12.54 7.44 -9.56
C PRO A 328 -11.38 7.84 -10.49
N SER A 329 -11.66 7.82 -11.79
CA SER A 329 -10.75 8.25 -12.86
C SER A 329 -10.54 9.76 -12.88
N HIS A 330 -9.35 10.23 -13.30
CA HIS A 330 -9.04 11.66 -13.39
C HIS A 330 -8.25 12.01 -14.67
N TRP A 331 -8.44 13.19 -15.25
CA TRP A 331 -7.69 13.64 -16.42
C TRP A 331 -6.53 14.57 -16.04
N ARG A 332 -5.41 14.55 -16.78
CA ARG A 332 -4.25 15.43 -16.50
C ARG A 332 -3.54 15.81 -17.79
N TRP A 333 -3.52 17.10 -18.12
CA TRP A 333 -2.71 17.66 -19.20
C TRP A 333 -1.29 18.03 -18.71
N ARG A 334 -0.25 17.79 -19.50
CA ARG A 334 1.13 18.20 -19.20
C ARG A 334 1.88 18.58 -20.47
N ARG A 335 2.41 19.80 -20.53
CA ARG A 335 3.34 20.27 -21.57
C ARG A 335 4.77 20.16 -21.03
N ARG A 336 5.69 19.55 -21.78
CA ARG A 336 7.14 19.66 -21.49
C ARG A 336 7.57 21.06 -21.96
N ARG A 337 8.26 21.82 -21.10
CA ARG A 337 9.01 22.99 -21.55
C ARG A 337 10.33 22.50 -22.13
#